data_AF-A0A800BYL5-F1
#
_entry.id   AF-A0A800BYL5-F1
#
_cell.length_a   1.000
_cell.length_b   1.000
_cell.length_c   1.000
_cell.angle_alpha   90.00
_cell.angle_beta   90.00
_cell.angle_gamma   90.00
#
_symmetry.space_group_name_H-M   'P 1'
#
loop_
_entity.id
_entity.type
_entity.pdbx_description
1 polymer ?
#
loop_
_entity_poly.entity_id
_entity_poly.type
_entity_poly.pdbx_seq_one_letter_code
_entity_poly.pdbx_strand_id
1 'polypeptide(L)'
;MATKLKVEIGGYSSAGQKPENQDSIGYLIPQESEELENKGVVALLADGVSSSEAAKQASQTAVQTFLNDYFATPATWSTKKACQQIIGALNGWLYKQGSSEASELKGWVTTFDALVLKSTTAYMAHVGDSRIYRLREGELKQLTQDHIAVLSAERSYLSRALGVDTALQLDFRTEALQKGDIFLQTSDGVHEFISEQEILELLQSEHSAEEIAQRLVERAIAHQSDDNLSALVTKVLQLPNATKQEVYDKLSELPFPPDLEPGMKFEGYEILQELSLSARSQIYLAKDLDTGQEVVLKTPSPNYSDDPWYLDGFVRE
;
A
#
# COMPACT_ATOMS: atom_id res chain seq x y z
N MET A 1 -9.29 -2.48 -27.27
CA MET A 1 -8.86 -1.27 -26.56
C MET A 1 -8.37 -1.71 -25.19
N ALA A 2 -7.22 -1.21 -24.71
CA ALA A 2 -6.77 -1.52 -23.35
C ALA A 2 -7.80 -0.96 -22.35
N THR A 3 -8.22 -1.77 -21.39
CA THR A 3 -9.02 -1.29 -20.26
C THR A 3 -8.16 -0.42 -19.37
N LYS A 4 -8.75 0.59 -18.73
CA LYS A 4 -8.08 1.50 -17.80
C LYS A 4 -8.50 1.19 -16.38
N LEU A 5 -7.64 1.53 -15.42
CA LEU A 5 -8.00 1.54 -14.01
C LEU A 5 -9.17 2.52 -13.81
N LYS A 6 -10.29 2.04 -13.26
CA LYS A 6 -11.42 2.88 -12.87
C LYS A 6 -11.71 2.63 -11.41
N VAL A 7 -11.75 3.71 -10.64
CA VAL A 7 -12.02 3.69 -9.21
C VAL A 7 -13.06 4.74 -8.85
N GLU A 8 -13.73 4.53 -7.73
CA GLU A 8 -14.56 5.53 -7.06
C GLU A 8 -13.94 5.78 -5.69
N ILE A 9 -13.65 7.05 -5.38
CA ILE A 9 -13.08 7.46 -4.09
C ILE A 9 -13.95 8.53 -3.48
N GLY A 10 -14.23 8.39 -2.20
CA GLY A 10 -14.92 9.38 -1.40
C GLY A 10 -14.46 9.31 0.04
N GLY A 11 -14.46 10.45 0.71
CA GLY A 11 -13.98 10.54 2.08
C GLY A 11 -14.73 11.60 2.86
N TYR A 12 -14.76 11.44 4.17
CA TYR A 12 -15.37 12.37 5.09
C TYR A 12 -14.48 12.50 6.32
N SER A 13 -14.29 13.73 6.77
CA SER A 13 -13.45 14.06 7.91
C SER A 13 -14.14 15.12 8.77
N SER A 14 -14.15 14.91 10.08
CA SER A 14 -14.86 15.73 11.05
C SER A 14 -14.01 15.98 12.29
N ALA A 15 -14.10 17.19 12.84
CA ALA A 15 -13.51 17.50 14.14
C ALA A 15 -14.18 16.71 15.28
N GLY A 16 -15.36 16.12 15.04
CA GLY A 16 -16.14 15.45 16.08
C GLY A 16 -16.53 16.43 17.18
N GLN A 17 -16.17 16.09 18.42
CA GLN A 17 -16.39 16.94 19.59
C GLN A 17 -15.23 17.93 19.84
N LYS A 18 -14.08 17.73 19.19
CA LYS A 18 -12.90 18.59 19.36
C LYS A 18 -13.14 19.95 18.65
N PRO A 19 -12.51 21.04 19.15
CA PRO A 19 -12.67 22.37 18.56
C PRO A 19 -12.03 22.51 17.18
N GLU A 20 -11.08 21.65 16.85
CA GLU A 20 -10.35 21.64 15.59
C GLU A 20 -10.21 20.21 15.07
N ASN A 21 -10.27 20.08 13.73
CA ASN A 21 -9.92 18.85 13.05
C ASN A 21 -8.42 18.86 12.73
N GLN A 22 -7.68 17.95 13.36
CA GLN A 22 -6.26 17.73 13.18
C GLN A 22 -5.97 16.60 12.19
N ASP A 23 -7.00 15.90 11.71
CA ASP A 23 -6.88 14.96 10.61
C ASP A 23 -6.83 15.67 9.26
N SER A 24 -6.23 14.99 8.29
CA SER A 24 -6.22 15.39 6.90
C SER A 24 -6.39 14.17 6.01
N ILE A 25 -7.32 14.27 5.05
CA ILE A 25 -7.51 13.28 3.99
C ILE A 25 -7.29 13.94 2.64
N GLY A 26 -6.84 13.16 1.65
CA GLY A 26 -6.69 13.66 0.28
C GLY A 26 -6.58 12.54 -0.72
N TYR A 27 -7.05 12.76 -1.93
CA TYR A 27 -6.91 11.78 -3.01
C TYR A 27 -6.80 12.50 -4.36
N LEU A 28 -6.20 11.81 -5.33
CA LEU A 28 -6.08 12.30 -6.69
C LEU A 28 -6.27 11.15 -7.68
N ILE A 29 -7.25 11.32 -8.57
CA ILE A 29 -7.49 10.45 -9.73
C ILE A 29 -7.10 11.24 -10.97
N PRO A 30 -5.97 10.91 -11.65
CA PRO A 30 -5.55 11.63 -12.84
C PRO A 30 -6.62 11.58 -13.93
N GLN A 31 -6.90 12.73 -14.54
CA GLN A 31 -7.81 12.82 -15.69
C GLN A 31 -7.10 12.45 -16.99
N GLU A 32 -5.80 12.71 -17.06
CA GLU A 32 -4.96 12.37 -18.21
C GLU A 32 -4.58 10.89 -18.18
N SER A 33 -4.70 10.23 -19.33
CA SER A 33 -4.53 8.77 -19.41
C SER A 33 -3.09 8.33 -19.19
N GLU A 34 -2.12 9.11 -19.67
CA GLU A 34 -0.70 8.82 -19.49
C GLU A 34 -0.28 8.95 -18.02
N GLU A 35 -0.76 9.98 -17.32
CA GLU A 35 -0.50 10.14 -15.89
C GLU A 35 -1.17 9.04 -15.07
N LEU A 36 -2.41 8.66 -15.39
CA LEU A 36 -3.08 7.52 -14.75
C LEU A 36 -2.32 6.20 -14.95
N GLU A 37 -1.80 5.94 -16.15
CA GLU A 37 -1.02 4.73 -16.44
C GLU A 37 0.34 4.75 -15.71
N ASN A 38 1.03 5.89 -15.69
CA ASN A 38 2.37 6.01 -15.13
C ASN A 38 2.39 6.18 -13.60
N LYS A 39 1.39 6.83 -13.02
CA LYS A 39 1.35 7.20 -11.59
C LYS A 39 0.23 6.50 -10.83
N GLY A 40 -0.85 6.11 -11.50
CA GLY A 40 -2.01 5.50 -10.84
C GLY A 40 -2.85 6.53 -10.09
N VAL A 41 -3.59 6.04 -9.11
CA VAL A 41 -4.47 6.82 -8.23
C VAL A 41 -3.88 6.84 -6.83
N VAL A 42 -3.99 7.96 -6.13
CA VAL A 42 -3.48 8.12 -4.76
C VAL A 42 -4.64 8.44 -3.81
N ALA A 43 -4.65 7.83 -2.63
CA ALA A 43 -5.57 8.08 -1.53
C ALA A 43 -4.77 8.12 -0.21
N LEU A 44 -4.93 9.19 0.57
CA LEU A 44 -4.11 9.51 1.73
C LEU A 44 -4.98 9.83 2.95
N LEU A 45 -4.49 9.42 4.11
CA LEU A 45 -5.00 9.82 5.41
C LEU A 45 -3.81 10.12 6.34
N ALA A 46 -3.91 11.18 7.11
CA ALA A 46 -2.93 11.55 8.12
C ALA A 46 -3.66 12.11 9.34
N ASP A 47 -3.32 11.61 10.52
CA ASP A 47 -3.87 12.03 11.81
C ASP A 47 -2.79 12.80 12.59
N GLY A 48 -3.06 14.07 12.87
CA GLY A 48 -2.14 14.94 13.58
C GLY A 48 -2.13 14.62 15.07
N VAL A 49 -0.96 14.35 15.65
CA VAL A 49 -0.88 13.94 17.06
C VAL A 49 -1.26 15.10 18.00
N SER A 50 -2.40 14.95 18.67
CA SER A 50 -3.08 16.01 19.43
C SER A 50 -2.27 16.64 20.58
N SER A 51 -1.21 15.98 21.07
CA SER A 51 -0.27 16.58 22.02
C SER A 51 0.59 17.70 21.42
N SER A 52 0.48 17.97 20.12
CA SER A 52 1.19 19.02 19.40
C SER A 52 0.30 20.19 19.03
N GLU A 53 0.80 21.41 19.28
CA GLU A 53 0.18 22.65 18.76
C GLU A 53 0.14 22.74 17.22
N ALA A 54 0.99 21.96 16.53
CA ALA A 54 1.13 21.95 15.07
C ALA A 54 0.57 20.69 14.41
N ALA A 55 -0.23 19.89 15.14
CA ALA A 55 -0.79 18.62 14.68
C ALA A 55 -1.52 18.74 13.33
N LYS A 56 -2.44 19.71 13.23
CA LYS A 56 -3.19 19.99 11.99
C LYS A 56 -2.26 20.38 10.84
N GLN A 57 -1.28 21.24 11.12
CA GLN A 57 -0.34 21.68 10.09
C GLN A 57 0.53 20.50 9.63
N ALA A 58 0.93 19.61 10.52
CA ALA A 58 1.69 18.40 10.20
C ALA A 58 0.91 17.46 9.27
N SER A 59 -0.32 17.09 9.63
CA SER A 59 -1.17 16.20 8.83
C SER A 59 -1.53 16.81 7.47
N GLN A 60 -1.89 18.09 7.44
CA GLN A 60 -2.19 18.82 6.20
C GLN A 60 -0.97 18.91 5.28
N THR A 61 0.20 19.21 5.83
CA THR A 61 1.45 19.27 5.04
C THR A 61 1.79 17.90 4.49
N ALA A 62 1.65 16.84 5.29
CA ALA A 62 1.94 15.48 4.85
C ALA A 62 1.10 15.07 3.63
N VAL A 63 -0.22 15.28 3.70
CA VAL A 63 -1.14 14.96 2.61
C VAL A 63 -0.87 15.82 1.36
N GLN A 64 -0.76 17.14 1.52
CA GLN A 64 -0.60 18.05 0.38
C GLN A 64 0.75 17.86 -0.32
N THR A 65 1.84 17.76 0.44
CA THR A 65 3.18 17.54 -0.10
C THR A 65 3.26 16.21 -0.82
N PHE A 66 2.73 15.12 -0.24
CA PHE A 66 2.78 13.82 -0.92
C PHE A 66 2.00 13.83 -2.23
N LEU A 67 0.78 14.38 -2.25
CA LEU A 67 0.00 14.50 -3.50
C LEU A 67 0.78 15.28 -4.56
N ASN A 68 1.33 16.45 -4.23
CA ASN A 68 2.05 17.25 -5.21
C ASN A 68 3.32 16.56 -5.71
N ASP A 69 4.15 16.05 -4.79
CA ASP A 69 5.46 15.52 -5.12
C ASP A 69 5.37 14.17 -5.85
N TYR A 70 4.39 13.32 -5.50
CA TYR A 70 4.24 11.99 -6.11
C TYR A 70 4.02 12.07 -7.63
N PHE A 71 3.10 12.93 -8.07
CA PHE A 71 2.83 13.12 -9.50
C PHE A 71 3.96 13.86 -10.21
N ALA A 72 4.75 14.68 -9.50
CA ALA A 72 5.94 15.35 -10.04
C ALA A 72 7.19 14.45 -10.13
N THR A 73 7.19 13.25 -9.54
CA THR A 73 8.37 12.36 -9.61
C THR A 73 8.67 11.90 -11.05
N PRO A 74 9.93 11.52 -11.37
CA PRO A 74 10.25 10.93 -12.67
C PRO A 74 9.43 9.67 -12.97
N ALA A 75 8.98 9.48 -14.21
CA ALA A 75 8.25 8.28 -14.63
C ALA A 75 9.08 6.99 -14.52
N THR A 76 10.41 7.10 -14.49
CA THR A 76 11.34 5.97 -14.34
C THR A 76 11.43 5.43 -12.91
N TRP A 77 10.87 6.13 -11.92
CA TRP A 77 10.86 5.63 -10.54
C TRP A 77 9.75 4.61 -10.36
N SER A 78 10.07 3.49 -9.71
CA SER A 78 9.04 2.58 -9.22
C SER A 78 8.17 3.29 -8.18
N THR A 79 6.91 2.87 -8.06
CA THR A 79 5.98 3.43 -7.06
C THR A 79 6.55 3.32 -5.65
N LYS A 80 7.16 2.19 -5.29
CA LYS A 80 7.85 1.99 -4.02
C LYS A 80 8.95 3.03 -3.79
N LYS A 81 9.84 3.24 -4.78
CA LYS A 81 10.91 4.23 -4.67
C LYS A 81 10.36 5.65 -4.51
N ALA A 82 9.35 6.02 -5.29
CA ALA A 82 8.71 7.33 -5.18
C ALA A 82 8.15 7.56 -3.78
N CYS A 83 7.36 6.62 -3.25
CA CYS A 83 6.80 6.70 -1.89
C CYS A 83 7.91 6.84 -0.83
N GLN A 84 8.93 5.97 -0.86
CA GLN A 84 10.00 6.00 0.13
C GLN A 84 10.80 7.31 0.12
N GLN A 85 11.11 7.85 -1.06
CA GLN A 85 11.87 9.11 -1.18
C GLN A 85 11.05 10.31 -0.69
N ILE A 86 9.78 10.40 -1.08
CA ILE A 86 8.91 11.52 -0.69
C ILE A 86 8.63 11.47 0.81
N ILE A 87 8.24 10.31 1.35
CA ILE A 87 7.91 10.18 2.76
C ILE A 87 9.17 10.38 3.62
N GLY A 88 10.33 9.89 3.17
CA GLY A 88 11.61 10.15 3.86
C GLY A 88 11.97 11.63 3.91
N ALA A 89 11.80 12.36 2.79
CA ALA A 89 12.03 13.81 2.73
C ALA A 89 11.03 14.58 3.62
N LEU A 90 9.75 14.19 3.56
CA LEU A 90 8.67 14.74 4.38
C LEU A 90 8.94 14.55 5.88
N ASN A 91 9.33 13.34 6.30
CA ASN A 91 9.71 13.05 7.68
C ASN A 91 10.85 13.96 8.16
N GLY A 92 11.90 14.09 7.36
CA GLY A 92 13.04 14.95 7.68
C GLY A 92 12.67 16.43 7.76
N TRP A 93 11.72 16.90 6.95
CA TRP A 93 11.21 18.27 7.00
C TRP A 93 10.36 18.51 8.26
N LEU A 94 9.40 17.62 8.55
CA LEU A 94 8.54 17.68 9.74
C LEU A 94 9.37 17.64 11.03
N TYR A 95 10.35 16.73 11.11
CA TYR A 95 11.26 16.62 12.26
C TYR A 95 12.04 17.93 12.50
N LYS A 96 12.57 18.54 11.44
CA LYS A 96 13.30 19.82 11.53
C LYS A 96 12.40 20.96 11.98
N GLN A 97 11.17 21.00 11.49
CA GLN A 97 10.21 22.02 11.87
C GLN A 97 9.87 21.91 13.36
N GLY A 98 9.58 20.70 13.85
CA GLY A 98 9.35 20.44 15.28
C GLY A 98 10.56 20.72 16.18
N SER A 99 11.78 20.41 15.71
CA SER A 99 13.03 20.63 16.47
C SER A 99 13.48 22.10 16.55
N SER A 100 12.95 22.96 15.67
CA SER A 100 13.34 24.37 15.59
C SER A 100 12.64 25.27 16.61
N GLU A 101 11.61 24.76 17.29
CA GLU A 101 10.82 25.51 18.27
C GLU A 101 11.23 25.13 19.70
N ALA A 102 11.39 26.13 20.56
CA ALA A 102 11.98 26.00 21.91
C ALA A 102 11.11 25.24 22.95
N SER A 103 10.02 24.61 22.53
CA SER A 103 9.04 23.93 23.38
C SER A 103 8.82 22.50 22.88
N GLU A 104 8.99 21.52 23.77
CA GLU A 104 8.76 20.09 23.50
C GLU A 104 7.30 19.76 23.08
N LEU A 105 6.37 20.71 23.26
CA LEU A 105 4.92 20.57 22.99
C LEU A 105 4.47 21.02 21.58
N LYS A 106 5.41 21.34 20.67
CA LYS A 106 5.11 21.90 19.32
C LYS A 106 5.63 21.05 18.16
N GLY A 107 5.83 19.75 18.38
CA GLY A 107 6.39 18.85 17.37
C GLY A 107 5.46 18.69 16.16
N TRP A 108 5.96 18.90 14.95
CA TRP A 108 5.17 18.64 13.72
C TRP A 108 5.07 17.13 13.50
N VAL A 109 4.11 16.49 14.16
CA VAL A 109 3.99 15.02 14.23
C VAL A 109 2.62 14.58 13.74
N THR A 110 2.59 13.55 12.90
CA THR A 110 1.36 13.00 12.31
C THR A 110 1.54 11.51 11.97
N THR A 111 0.47 10.73 12.02
CA THR A 111 0.39 9.45 11.31
C THR A 111 0.39 9.70 9.80
N PHE A 112 0.63 8.65 9.02
CA PHE A 112 0.52 8.73 7.57
C PHE A 112 0.21 7.37 6.94
N ASP A 113 -0.90 7.33 6.22
CA ASP A 113 -1.33 6.23 5.36
C ASP A 113 -1.42 6.71 3.91
N ALA A 114 -0.67 6.05 3.03
CA ALA A 114 -0.80 6.20 1.60
C ALA A 114 -1.23 4.89 0.95
N LEU A 115 -2.31 4.95 0.17
CA LEU A 115 -2.75 3.93 -0.76
C LEU A 115 -2.55 4.43 -2.18
N VAL A 116 -1.70 3.75 -2.95
CA VAL A 116 -1.48 4.03 -4.37
C VAL A 116 -1.95 2.84 -5.19
N LEU A 117 -2.95 3.05 -6.03
CA LEU A 117 -3.46 2.05 -6.95
C LEU A 117 -2.87 2.31 -8.33
N LYS A 118 -1.92 1.48 -8.76
CA LYS A 118 -1.30 1.60 -10.08
C LYS A 118 -1.39 0.27 -10.81
N SER A 119 -1.95 0.32 -12.01
CA SER A 119 -2.19 -0.85 -12.84
C SER A 119 -3.02 -1.92 -12.09
N THR A 120 -2.46 -3.10 -11.83
CA THR A 120 -3.12 -4.20 -11.08
C THR A 120 -2.58 -4.38 -9.66
N THR A 121 -1.91 -3.36 -9.11
CA THR A 121 -1.25 -3.44 -7.79
C THR A 121 -1.66 -2.27 -6.89
N ALA A 122 -1.95 -2.60 -5.62
CA ALA A 122 -2.09 -1.67 -4.52
C ALA A 122 -0.74 -1.57 -3.80
N TYR A 123 -0.21 -0.37 -3.66
CA TYR A 123 0.98 -0.06 -2.87
C TYR A 123 0.54 0.72 -1.64
N MET A 124 0.97 0.27 -0.46
CA MET A 124 0.62 0.90 0.80
C MET A 124 1.89 1.30 1.54
N ALA A 125 1.91 2.53 2.03
CA ALA A 125 2.93 3.03 2.94
C ALA A 125 2.23 3.51 4.21
N HIS A 126 2.65 3.00 5.36
CA HIS A 126 1.96 3.18 6.64
C HIS A 126 2.94 3.53 7.75
N VAL A 127 2.56 4.52 8.56
CA VAL A 127 3.19 4.82 9.83
C VAL A 127 2.18 5.44 10.80
N GLY A 128 1.86 4.74 11.87
CA GLY A 128 1.01 5.24 12.95
C GLY A 128 0.03 4.17 13.40
N ASP A 129 -1.13 4.58 13.87
CA ASP A 129 -2.25 3.73 14.27
C ASP A 129 -3.50 3.97 13.42
N SER A 130 -3.43 4.87 12.43
CA SER A 130 -4.38 4.87 11.32
C SER A 130 -4.35 3.52 10.59
N ARG A 131 -5.50 3.07 10.07
CA ARG A 131 -5.64 1.72 9.53
C ARG A 131 -6.11 1.72 8.10
N ILE A 132 -5.49 0.87 7.29
CA ILE A 132 -5.94 0.45 5.97
C ILE A 132 -6.55 -0.96 6.05
N TYR A 133 -7.81 -1.09 5.63
CA TYR A 133 -8.53 -2.35 5.45
C TYR A 133 -8.79 -2.64 3.97
N ARG A 134 -8.98 -3.91 3.64
CA ARG A 134 -9.50 -4.37 2.35
C ARG A 134 -10.69 -5.29 2.56
N LEU A 135 -11.82 -4.95 1.93
CA LEU A 135 -12.93 -5.85 1.72
C LEU A 135 -12.77 -6.52 0.34
N ARG A 136 -12.72 -7.85 0.33
CA ARG A 136 -12.70 -8.67 -0.89
C ARG A 136 -13.57 -9.91 -0.68
N GLU A 137 -14.50 -10.16 -1.59
CA GLU A 137 -15.37 -11.36 -1.55
C GLU A 137 -16.07 -11.57 -0.19
N GLY A 138 -16.41 -10.48 0.50
CA GLY A 138 -17.05 -10.51 1.81
C GLY A 138 -16.11 -10.61 3.02
N GLU A 139 -14.81 -10.78 2.80
CA GLU A 139 -13.79 -10.79 3.85
C GLU A 139 -13.20 -9.38 4.06
N LEU A 140 -13.41 -8.80 5.24
CA LEU A 140 -12.73 -7.59 5.68
C LEU A 140 -11.41 -7.98 6.34
N LYS A 141 -10.31 -7.44 5.83
CA LYS A 141 -8.96 -7.70 6.35
C LYS A 141 -8.22 -6.41 6.62
N GLN A 142 -7.74 -6.22 7.84
CA GLN A 142 -6.78 -5.16 8.16
C GLN A 142 -5.42 -5.48 7.50
N LEU A 143 -4.89 -4.55 6.72
CA LEU A 143 -3.64 -4.71 5.97
C LEU A 143 -2.43 -4.08 6.66
N THR A 144 -2.68 -3.16 7.58
CA THR A 144 -1.72 -2.40 8.38
C THR A 144 -1.62 -2.98 9.79
N GLN A 145 -0.54 -2.67 10.50
CA GLN A 145 -0.37 -3.04 11.89
C GLN A 145 -0.11 -1.78 12.70
N ASP A 146 -0.96 -1.50 13.68
CA ASP A 146 -0.87 -0.31 14.50
C ASP A 146 0.48 -0.20 15.19
N HIS A 147 1.15 0.94 15.01
CA HIS A 147 2.41 1.25 15.65
C HIS A 147 2.20 1.88 17.02
N ILE A 148 1.58 1.14 17.94
CA ILE A 148 1.34 1.58 19.32
C ILE A 148 2.28 0.88 20.31
N ALA A 149 2.73 1.61 21.33
CA ALA A 149 3.44 1.07 22.48
C ALA A 149 2.54 1.13 23.72
N VAL A 150 2.25 -0.03 24.30
CA VAL A 150 1.40 -0.16 25.49
C VAL A 150 2.26 -0.17 26.74
N LEU A 151 2.16 0.89 27.54
CA LEU A 151 2.84 0.97 28.86
C LEU A 151 2.01 0.33 29.96
N SER A 152 0.68 0.42 29.84
CA SER A 152 -0.30 -0.14 30.77
C SER A 152 -1.66 -0.26 30.07
N ALA A 153 -2.63 -0.93 30.70
CA ALA A 153 -3.99 -1.08 30.17
C ALA A 153 -4.69 0.26 29.83
N GLU A 154 -4.25 1.36 30.42
CA GLU A 154 -4.86 2.70 30.28
C GLU A 154 -3.91 3.71 29.59
N ARG A 155 -2.73 3.28 29.12
CA ARG A 155 -1.75 4.17 28.49
C ARG A 155 -1.06 3.48 27.32
N SER A 156 -1.52 3.81 26.12
CA SER A 156 -0.84 3.58 24.86
C SER A 156 -0.29 4.92 24.33
N TYR A 157 0.78 4.85 23.55
CA TYR A 157 1.28 5.99 22.78
C TYR A 157 1.77 5.52 21.41
N LEU A 158 1.77 6.42 20.43
CA LEU A 158 2.34 6.16 19.12
C LEU A 158 3.83 5.86 19.22
N SER A 159 4.21 4.63 18.85
CA SER A 159 5.60 4.17 18.80
C SER A 159 6.32 4.63 17.52
N ARG A 160 5.56 4.93 16.45
CA ARG A 160 6.07 5.45 15.19
C ARG A 160 5.09 6.47 14.61
N ALA A 161 5.60 7.62 14.18
CA ALA A 161 4.86 8.65 13.46
C ALA A 161 5.85 9.48 12.62
N LEU A 162 5.35 10.21 11.62
CA LEU A 162 6.19 11.15 10.88
C LEU A 162 6.58 12.32 11.78
N GLY A 163 7.82 12.79 11.65
CA GLY A 163 8.34 13.95 12.37
C GLY A 163 8.82 13.68 13.80
N VAL A 164 8.69 12.44 14.31
CA VAL A 164 9.18 12.06 15.66
C VAL A 164 10.69 11.88 15.70
N ASP A 165 11.27 11.22 14.70
CA ASP A 165 12.70 10.96 14.60
C ASP A 165 13.16 11.16 13.14
N THR A 166 14.44 11.51 12.97
CA THR A 166 15.15 11.45 11.69
C THR A 166 15.13 10.06 11.05
N ALA A 167 15.16 8.98 11.84
CA ALA A 167 15.14 7.61 11.36
C ALA A 167 13.69 7.10 11.15
N LEU A 168 13.18 7.26 9.93
CA LEU A 168 11.84 6.78 9.57
C LEU A 168 11.79 5.24 9.46
N GLN A 169 10.95 4.61 10.28
CA GLN A 169 10.54 3.22 10.11
C GLN A 169 9.17 3.20 9.43
N LEU A 170 9.20 3.02 8.11
CA LEU A 170 8.00 2.98 7.26
C LEU A 170 7.64 1.54 6.92
N ASP A 171 6.40 1.16 7.20
CA ASP A 171 5.87 -0.12 6.76
C ASP A 171 5.40 0.03 5.32
N PHE A 172 5.94 -0.79 4.42
CA PHE A 172 5.59 -0.77 3.00
C PHE A 172 5.09 -2.13 2.55
N ARG A 173 3.89 -2.17 1.99
CA ARG A 173 3.20 -3.40 1.57
C ARG A 173 2.68 -3.28 0.14
N THR A 174 2.65 -4.39 -0.58
CA THR A 174 2.00 -4.50 -1.88
C THR A 174 0.94 -5.59 -1.87
N GLU A 175 -0.15 -5.39 -2.60
CA GLU A 175 -1.22 -6.37 -2.78
C GLU A 175 -1.67 -6.37 -4.24
N ALA A 176 -1.95 -7.55 -4.79
CA ALA A 176 -2.57 -7.65 -6.10
C ALA A 176 -4.03 -7.18 -6.02
N LEU A 177 -4.43 -6.30 -6.93
CA LEU A 177 -5.80 -5.79 -7.02
C LEU A 177 -6.73 -6.79 -7.70
N GLN A 178 -7.97 -6.78 -7.26
CA GLN A 178 -9.09 -7.44 -7.92
C GLN A 178 -10.21 -6.44 -8.19
N LYS A 179 -10.95 -6.68 -9.27
CA LYS A 179 -12.18 -5.92 -9.53
C LYS A 179 -13.16 -6.17 -8.38
N GLY A 180 -13.73 -5.11 -7.83
CA GLY A 180 -14.64 -5.18 -6.69
C GLY A 180 -13.95 -5.06 -5.34
N ASP A 181 -12.62 -4.98 -5.28
CA ASP A 181 -11.93 -4.63 -4.03
C ASP A 181 -12.41 -3.28 -3.52
N ILE A 182 -12.64 -3.19 -2.21
CA ILE A 182 -12.90 -1.93 -1.52
C ILE A 182 -11.83 -1.75 -0.46
N PHE A 183 -11.09 -0.67 -0.54
CA PHE A 183 -10.14 -0.25 0.49
C PHE A 183 -10.78 0.81 1.38
N LEU A 184 -10.52 0.73 2.67
CA LEU A 184 -10.97 1.69 3.67
C LEU A 184 -9.75 2.16 4.47
N GLN A 185 -9.53 3.48 4.52
CA GLN A 185 -8.58 4.14 5.41
C GLN A 185 -9.37 4.83 6.52
N THR A 186 -8.94 4.68 7.79
CA THR A 186 -9.60 5.30 8.96
C THR A 186 -8.59 5.80 9.99
N SER A 187 -8.85 6.97 10.60
CA SER A 187 -8.23 7.34 11.88
C SER A 187 -8.83 6.54 13.05
N ASP A 188 -8.16 6.56 14.21
CA ASP A 188 -8.55 5.86 15.44
C ASP A 188 -9.93 6.31 15.95
N GLY A 189 -10.24 7.60 15.83
CA GLY A 189 -11.55 8.16 16.19
C GLY A 189 -12.72 7.52 15.45
N VAL A 190 -12.48 6.82 14.33
CA VAL A 190 -13.47 5.96 13.68
C VAL A 190 -13.38 4.53 14.20
N HIS A 191 -12.26 3.85 13.95
CA HIS A 191 -12.19 2.40 14.09
C HIS A 191 -12.08 1.87 15.52
N GLU A 192 -11.81 2.73 16.50
CA GLU A 192 -11.93 2.37 17.93
C GLU A 192 -13.39 2.41 18.43
N PHE A 193 -14.27 3.13 17.72
CA PHE A 193 -15.65 3.39 18.15
C PHE A 193 -16.70 2.61 17.37
N ILE A 194 -16.33 1.97 16.26
CA ILE A 194 -17.24 1.13 15.46
C ILE A 194 -16.71 -0.30 15.40
N SER A 195 -17.60 -1.29 15.42
CA SER A 195 -17.21 -2.68 15.27
C SER A 195 -16.85 -3.04 13.82
N GLU A 196 -15.99 -4.04 13.63
CA GLU A 196 -15.68 -4.58 12.29
C GLU A 196 -16.95 -5.03 11.54
N GLN A 197 -17.96 -5.53 12.26
CA GLN A 197 -19.24 -5.92 11.69
C GLN A 197 -20.00 -4.71 11.11
N GLU A 198 -20.02 -3.58 11.81
CA GLU A 198 -20.64 -2.35 11.32
C GLU A 198 -19.88 -1.76 10.12
N ILE A 199 -18.55 -1.87 10.12
CA ILE A 199 -17.71 -1.51 8.97
C ILE A 199 -18.09 -2.37 7.77
N LEU A 200 -18.11 -3.69 7.94
CA LEU A 200 -18.43 -4.65 6.89
C LEU A 200 -19.81 -4.39 6.28
N GLU A 201 -20.83 -4.18 7.11
CA GLU A 201 -22.19 -3.87 6.68
C GLU A 201 -22.25 -2.60 5.81
N LEU A 202 -21.56 -1.53 6.22
CA LEU A 202 -21.52 -0.28 5.45
C LEU A 202 -20.75 -0.43 4.14
N LEU A 203 -19.60 -1.11 4.15
CA LEU A 203 -18.80 -1.34 2.95
C LEU A 203 -19.52 -2.23 1.92
N GLN A 204 -20.39 -3.15 2.36
CA GLN A 204 -21.19 -4.01 1.48
C GLN A 204 -22.47 -3.36 0.93
N SER A 205 -22.81 -2.15 1.40
CA SER A 205 -24.01 -1.43 0.93
C SER A 205 -23.86 -0.88 -0.49
N GLU A 206 -24.99 -0.57 -1.14
CA GLU A 206 -25.02 0.05 -2.48
C GLU A 206 -24.77 1.57 -2.48
N HIS A 207 -24.30 2.13 -1.37
CA HIS A 207 -23.99 3.56 -1.23
C HIS A 207 -22.74 3.98 -2.01
N SER A 208 -22.62 5.27 -2.32
CA SER A 208 -21.38 5.82 -2.90
C SER A 208 -20.22 5.72 -1.92
N ALA A 209 -18.97 5.79 -2.40
CA ALA A 209 -17.79 5.78 -1.53
C ALA A 209 -17.84 6.93 -0.49
N GLU A 210 -18.31 8.10 -0.90
CA GLU A 210 -18.46 9.28 -0.03
C GLU A 210 -19.56 9.09 1.01
N GLU A 211 -20.73 8.56 0.61
CA GLU A 211 -21.82 8.25 1.53
C GLU A 211 -21.42 7.21 2.58
N ILE A 212 -20.64 6.19 2.17
CA ILE A 212 -20.11 5.18 3.10
C ILE A 212 -19.16 5.82 4.10
N ALA A 213 -18.20 6.64 3.64
CA ALA A 213 -17.27 7.34 4.51
C ALA A 213 -17.99 8.25 5.51
N GLN A 214 -18.98 9.01 5.05
CA GLN A 214 -19.81 9.87 5.91
C GLN A 214 -20.55 9.05 6.96
N ARG A 215 -21.20 7.95 6.56
CA ARG A 215 -21.95 7.09 7.49
C ARG A 215 -21.06 6.41 8.52
N LEU A 216 -19.84 6.02 8.16
CA LEU A 216 -18.87 5.46 9.10
C LEU A 216 -18.53 6.47 10.20
N VAL A 217 -18.23 7.71 9.80
CA VAL A 217 -17.92 8.80 10.75
C VAL A 217 -19.14 9.18 11.59
N GLU A 218 -20.33 9.32 10.99
CA GLU A 218 -21.57 9.61 11.73
C GLU A 218 -21.90 8.52 12.76
N ARG A 219 -21.61 7.26 12.44
CA ARG A 219 -21.82 6.13 13.36
C ARG A 219 -20.83 6.17 14.53
N ALA A 220 -19.57 6.46 14.27
CA ALA A 220 -18.56 6.66 15.32
C ALA A 220 -18.91 7.86 16.23
N ILE A 221 -19.42 8.96 15.66
CA ILE A 221 -19.95 10.10 16.45
C ILE A 221 -21.14 9.66 17.32
N ALA A 222 -22.06 8.86 16.78
CA ALA A 222 -23.20 8.33 17.53
C ALA A 222 -22.77 7.39 18.67
N HIS A 223 -21.65 6.69 18.51
CA HIS A 223 -20.99 5.89 19.54
C HIS A 223 -20.12 6.71 20.50
N GLN A 224 -20.26 8.05 20.48
CA GLN A 224 -19.61 9.00 21.39
C GLN A 224 -18.09 9.04 21.26
N SER A 225 -17.57 8.89 20.04
CA SER A 225 -16.17 9.20 19.74
C SER A 225 -15.78 10.60 20.24
N ASP A 226 -14.64 10.66 20.92
CA ASP A 226 -14.05 11.86 21.51
C ASP A 226 -12.82 12.37 20.74
N ASP A 227 -12.50 11.76 19.60
CA ASP A 227 -11.40 12.18 18.70
C ASP A 227 -11.89 12.87 17.40
N ASN A 228 -10.94 13.30 16.58
CA ASN A 228 -11.13 13.60 15.17
C ASN A 228 -11.43 12.31 14.41
N LEU A 229 -12.28 12.42 13.41
CA LEU A 229 -12.82 11.24 12.73
C LEU A 229 -12.64 11.40 11.23
N SER A 230 -11.88 10.51 10.63
CA SER A 230 -11.66 10.50 9.19
C SER A 230 -11.82 9.11 8.62
N ALA A 231 -12.55 9.03 7.50
CA ALA A 231 -12.68 7.82 6.70
C ALA A 231 -12.49 8.16 5.22
N LEU A 232 -11.76 7.31 4.49
CA LEU A 232 -11.60 7.39 3.05
C LEU A 232 -11.83 6.01 2.42
N VAL A 233 -12.78 5.93 1.50
CA VAL A 233 -13.19 4.68 0.85
C VAL A 233 -12.75 4.72 -0.61
N THR A 234 -12.08 3.67 -1.07
CA THR A 234 -11.63 3.50 -2.46
C THR A 234 -12.18 2.20 -3.03
N LYS A 235 -13.09 2.28 -4.01
CA LYS A 235 -13.69 1.13 -4.69
C LYS A 235 -13.03 0.88 -6.04
N VAL A 236 -12.56 -0.33 -6.29
CA VAL A 236 -11.95 -0.74 -7.57
C VAL A 236 -13.04 -1.22 -8.53
N LEU A 237 -13.49 -0.34 -9.42
CA LEU A 237 -14.59 -0.63 -10.36
C LEU A 237 -14.11 -1.43 -11.58
N GLN A 238 -12.88 -1.19 -12.02
CA GLN A 238 -12.30 -1.85 -13.20
C GLN A 238 -10.77 -1.84 -13.12
N LEU A 239 -10.15 -2.94 -13.56
CA LEU A 239 -8.71 -3.04 -13.70
C LEU A 239 -8.27 -2.88 -15.17
N PRO A 240 -7.07 -2.34 -15.40
CA PRO A 240 -6.44 -2.44 -16.71
C PRO A 240 -6.03 -3.89 -16.99
N ASN A 241 -5.71 -4.18 -18.25
CA ASN A 241 -5.02 -5.43 -18.56
C ASN A 241 -3.65 -5.41 -17.85
N ALA A 242 -3.29 -6.50 -17.17
CA ALA A 242 -1.98 -6.62 -16.52
C ALA A 242 -0.88 -6.28 -17.53
N THR A 243 0.03 -5.38 -17.15
CA THR A 243 1.13 -5.00 -18.03
C THR A 243 2.13 -6.17 -18.13
N LYS A 244 2.87 -6.25 -19.24
CA LYS A 244 3.94 -7.27 -19.39
C LYS A 244 4.93 -7.19 -18.23
N GLN A 245 5.28 -5.99 -17.76
CA GLN A 245 6.18 -5.77 -16.64
C GLN A 245 5.66 -6.38 -15.33
N GLU A 246 4.36 -6.33 -15.04
CA GLU A 246 3.79 -6.93 -13.83
C GLU A 246 3.71 -8.46 -13.88
N VAL A 247 3.54 -9.04 -15.07
CA VAL A 247 3.72 -10.48 -15.25
C VAL A 247 5.17 -10.86 -14.97
N TYR A 248 6.12 -10.04 -15.44
CA TYR A 248 7.55 -10.23 -15.17
C TYR A 248 7.92 -10.06 -13.68
N ASP A 249 7.39 -9.04 -13.00
CA ASP A 249 7.63 -8.80 -11.57
C ASP A 249 7.02 -9.91 -10.70
N LYS A 250 5.87 -10.48 -11.08
CA LYS A 250 5.32 -11.67 -10.41
C LYS A 250 6.17 -12.92 -10.64
N LEU A 251 6.76 -13.07 -11.83
CA LEU A 251 7.63 -14.21 -12.15
C LEU A 251 8.97 -14.12 -11.41
N SER A 252 9.49 -12.92 -11.13
CA SER A 252 10.73 -12.73 -10.37
C SER A 252 10.56 -12.94 -8.85
N GLU A 253 9.32 -12.92 -8.34
CA GLU A 253 8.98 -13.24 -6.95
C GLU A 253 8.66 -14.74 -6.71
N LEU A 254 8.59 -15.56 -7.77
CA LEU A 254 8.37 -17.00 -7.63
C LEU A 254 9.61 -17.70 -7.02
N PRO A 255 9.41 -18.74 -6.19
CA PRO A 255 10.51 -19.52 -5.66
C PRO A 255 11.31 -20.16 -6.79
N PHE A 256 12.63 -20.18 -6.64
CA PHE A 256 13.49 -20.87 -7.58
C PHE A 256 13.17 -22.37 -7.60
N PRO A 257 13.24 -23.02 -8.78
CA PRO A 257 13.16 -24.47 -8.82
C PRO A 257 14.33 -25.06 -8.00
N PRO A 258 14.11 -26.19 -7.32
CA PRO A 258 15.21 -26.95 -6.72
C PRO A 258 16.19 -27.42 -7.81
N ASP A 259 17.38 -27.89 -7.42
CA ASP A 259 18.29 -28.54 -8.36
C ASP A 259 17.59 -29.73 -9.02
N LEU A 260 17.55 -29.72 -10.36
CA LEU A 260 16.84 -30.71 -11.16
C LEU A 260 17.80 -31.78 -11.67
N GLU A 261 17.44 -33.06 -11.47
CA GLU A 261 18.24 -34.22 -11.90
C GLU A 261 17.48 -35.09 -12.92
N PRO A 262 18.17 -35.80 -13.84
CA PRO A 262 17.55 -36.77 -14.72
C PRO A 262 16.69 -37.80 -13.97
N GLY A 263 15.47 -38.03 -14.43
CA GLY A 263 14.44 -38.87 -13.80
C GLY A 263 13.53 -38.14 -12.82
N MET A 264 13.85 -36.90 -12.44
CA MET A 264 13.01 -36.09 -11.56
C MET A 264 11.77 -35.57 -12.30
N LYS A 265 10.63 -35.52 -11.60
CA LYS A 265 9.39 -34.90 -12.10
C LYS A 265 9.18 -33.56 -11.42
N PHE A 266 9.03 -32.50 -12.20
CA PHE A 266 8.89 -31.13 -11.73
C PHE A 266 7.88 -30.38 -12.59
N GLU A 267 6.85 -29.80 -11.95
CA GLU A 267 5.81 -28.96 -12.58
C GLU A 267 5.20 -29.50 -13.89
N GLY A 268 4.91 -30.82 -13.92
CA GLY A 268 4.32 -31.46 -15.10
C GLY A 268 5.31 -31.96 -16.15
N TYR A 269 6.61 -31.81 -15.89
CA TYR A 269 7.68 -32.30 -16.76
C TYR A 269 8.51 -33.40 -16.06
N GLU A 270 9.07 -34.32 -16.85
CA GLU A 270 10.08 -35.28 -16.42
C GLU A 270 11.43 -34.90 -17.03
N ILE A 271 12.44 -34.67 -16.19
CA ILE A 271 13.78 -34.29 -16.65
C ILE A 271 14.44 -35.52 -17.26
N LEU A 272 14.80 -35.45 -18.54
CA LEU A 272 15.45 -36.55 -19.24
C LEU A 272 16.97 -36.44 -19.15
N GLN A 273 17.50 -35.23 -19.31
CA GLN A 273 18.93 -35.00 -19.36
C GLN A 273 19.26 -33.54 -19.05
N GLU A 274 20.39 -33.33 -18.38
CA GLU A 274 21.05 -32.02 -18.32
C GLU A 274 21.72 -31.70 -19.67
N LEU A 275 21.39 -30.56 -20.27
CA LEU A 275 22.00 -30.10 -21.51
C LEU A 275 23.12 -29.10 -21.26
N SER A 276 22.92 -28.16 -20.33
CA SER A 276 23.94 -27.17 -19.99
C SER A 276 23.70 -26.56 -18.61
N LEU A 277 24.68 -26.68 -17.72
CA LEU A 277 24.75 -25.90 -16.48
C LEU A 277 25.80 -24.82 -16.61
N SER A 278 25.35 -23.58 -16.70
CA SER A 278 26.22 -22.41 -16.68
C SER A 278 25.98 -21.61 -15.40
N ALA A 279 26.92 -20.71 -15.09
CA ALA A 279 26.73 -19.79 -13.98
C ALA A 279 25.46 -18.94 -14.13
N ARG A 280 24.96 -18.71 -15.35
CA ARG A 280 23.83 -17.81 -15.68
C ARG A 280 22.53 -18.50 -16.07
N SER A 281 22.49 -19.81 -16.25
CA SER A 281 21.25 -20.54 -16.56
C SER A 281 21.53 -22.03 -16.55
N GLN A 282 20.50 -22.79 -16.23
CA GLN A 282 20.51 -24.25 -16.29
C GLN A 282 19.50 -24.67 -17.37
N ILE A 283 19.93 -25.58 -18.25
CA ILE A 283 19.14 -26.02 -19.41
C ILE A 283 19.02 -27.55 -19.35
N TYR A 284 17.79 -28.02 -19.44
CA TYR A 284 17.43 -29.42 -19.34
C TYR A 284 16.62 -29.85 -20.57
N LEU A 285 16.87 -31.06 -21.05
CA LEU A 285 15.92 -31.78 -21.89
C LEU A 285 14.90 -32.41 -20.95
N ALA A 286 13.62 -32.14 -21.18
CA ALA A 286 12.53 -32.69 -20.40
C ALA A 286 11.45 -33.26 -21.30
N LYS A 287 10.59 -34.09 -20.73
CA LYS A 287 9.40 -34.60 -21.38
C LYS A 287 8.18 -34.01 -20.71
N ASP A 288 7.32 -33.37 -21.50
CA ASP A 288 5.99 -32.96 -21.06
C ASP A 288 5.17 -34.22 -20.76
N LEU A 289 4.66 -34.35 -19.54
CA LEU A 289 3.93 -35.54 -19.09
C LEU A 289 2.51 -35.62 -19.66
N ASP A 290 1.93 -34.49 -20.08
CA ASP A 290 0.58 -34.43 -20.65
C ASP A 290 0.61 -34.73 -22.16
N THR A 291 1.57 -34.14 -22.88
CA THR A 291 1.66 -34.27 -24.35
C THR A 291 2.61 -35.37 -24.79
N GLY A 292 3.52 -35.81 -23.91
CA GLY A 292 4.57 -36.78 -24.21
C GLY A 292 5.70 -36.24 -25.08
N GLN A 293 5.70 -34.94 -25.42
CA GLN A 293 6.72 -34.31 -26.26
C GLN A 293 7.99 -34.00 -25.47
N GLU A 294 9.14 -34.09 -26.15
CA GLU A 294 10.40 -33.59 -25.61
C GLU A 294 10.47 -32.08 -25.78
N VAL A 295 10.81 -31.38 -24.71
CA VAL A 295 10.93 -29.93 -24.61
C VAL A 295 12.26 -29.56 -23.98
N VAL A 296 12.70 -28.32 -24.18
CA VAL A 296 13.85 -27.75 -23.49
C VAL A 296 13.35 -26.84 -22.38
N LEU A 297 13.68 -27.17 -21.13
CA LEU A 297 13.44 -26.33 -19.98
C LEU A 297 14.69 -25.50 -19.70
N LYS A 298 14.50 -24.21 -19.45
CA LYS A 298 15.55 -23.28 -19.02
C LYS A 298 15.15 -22.70 -17.68
N THR A 299 15.98 -22.87 -16.67
CA THR A 299 15.76 -22.33 -15.32
C THR A 299 16.86 -21.33 -14.98
N PRO A 300 16.56 -20.33 -14.13
CA PRO A 300 17.56 -19.39 -13.67
C PRO A 300 18.55 -20.13 -12.74
N SER A 301 19.83 -19.77 -12.85
CA SER A 301 20.87 -20.30 -11.96
C SER A 301 20.62 -19.89 -10.50
N PRO A 302 20.60 -20.83 -9.54
CA PRO A 302 20.42 -20.52 -8.11
C PRO A 302 21.47 -19.54 -7.56
N ASN A 303 22.65 -19.48 -8.18
CA ASN A 303 23.75 -18.58 -7.81
C ASN A 303 23.40 -17.09 -7.91
N TYR A 304 22.33 -16.75 -8.63
CA TYR A 304 21.87 -15.37 -8.85
C TYR A 304 20.44 -15.17 -8.34
N SER A 305 19.98 -16.01 -7.40
CA SER A 305 18.66 -15.90 -6.79
C SER A 305 18.44 -14.58 -6.04
N ASP A 306 19.52 -14.02 -5.50
CA ASP A 306 19.50 -12.73 -4.80
C ASP A 306 19.82 -11.52 -5.70
N ASP A 307 19.92 -11.69 -7.03
CA ASP A 307 20.24 -10.60 -7.98
C ASP A 307 19.00 -10.21 -8.82
N PRO A 308 18.30 -9.11 -8.46
CA PRO A 308 17.10 -8.65 -9.16
C PRO A 308 17.34 -8.26 -10.62
N TRP A 309 18.54 -7.80 -10.97
CA TRP A 309 18.86 -7.38 -12.34
C TRP A 309 19.08 -8.58 -13.25
N TYR A 310 19.73 -9.61 -12.73
CA TYR A 310 19.85 -10.88 -13.43
C TYR A 310 18.47 -11.53 -13.63
N LEU A 311 17.61 -11.52 -12.60
CA LEU A 311 16.26 -12.05 -12.69
C LEU A 311 15.43 -11.34 -13.76
N ASP A 312 15.39 -9.99 -13.74
CA ASP A 312 14.71 -9.19 -14.74
C ASP A 312 15.24 -9.46 -16.16
N GLY A 313 16.56 -9.67 -16.32
CA GLY A 313 17.16 -10.08 -17.58
C GLY A 313 16.73 -11.49 -18.03
N PHE A 314 16.71 -12.45 -17.12
CA PHE A 314 16.38 -13.85 -17.41
C PHE A 314 14.94 -14.01 -17.90
N VAL A 315 13.97 -13.32 -17.30
CA VAL A 315 12.56 -13.45 -17.75
C VAL A 315 12.30 -12.76 -19.10
N ARG A 316 13.20 -11.87 -19.55
CA ARG A 316 13.08 -11.16 -20.84
C ARG A 316 13.64 -11.94 -22.03
N GLU A 317 14.36 -13.03 -21.80
CA GLU A 317 14.96 -13.91 -22.84
C GLU A 317 13.98 -15.00 -23.31
#